data_AF-A0A3D0WDF2-F1
#
_entry.id   AF-A0A3D0WDF2-F1
#
_cell.length_a   1.000
_cell.length_b   1.000
_cell.length_c   1.000
_cell.angle_alpha   90.00
_cell.angle_beta   90.00
_cell.angle_gamma   90.00
#
_symmetry.space_group_name_H-M   'P 1'
#
loop_
_entity.id
_entity.type
_entity.pdbx_description
1 polymer ?
#
loop_
_entity_poly.entity_id
_entity_poly.type
_entity_poly.pdbx_seq_one_letter_code
_entity_poly.pdbx_strand_id
1 'polypeptide(L)'
;VERDERTAVRPDPENRKNYRFQLQGPNAMAVLEVAMGQTPPDLKFFHMARIEIAGVEVRALRHGMAGQPGYELFGPWKDYDTVRNALIEAGKDHGLTLVGGRTYSSNTLESGWIPSPLPAIYTGEALKPYREWLKANSYEAKASIGGSFVPDSVEGYYLTPWDLGYGPFVKFDHDFIGREALERMAGVPQRKKVTLALDNADVMRVMSSALQKGERAKYMEFPSAVYSMHPYDAVLKDGRTIGVSTWIGYSANEGTMLTLAMVEADFAEPGTEVTLLWGEPDGGTRKPTVERHVQTEIKAIVSSVPYSEVARDSYAEGWRTKQTA
;
A
#
# COMPACT_ATOMS: atom_id res chain seq x y z
N VAL A 1 -8.87 3.76 26.31
CA VAL A 1 -8.14 3.01 25.26
C VAL A 1 -6.66 3.29 25.43
N GLU A 2 -5.83 2.26 25.58
CA GLU A 2 -4.39 2.40 25.67
C GLU A 2 -3.78 2.15 24.28
N ARG A 3 -2.89 3.03 23.79
CA ARG A 3 -2.29 2.91 22.45
C ARG A 3 -0.98 2.10 22.51
N ASP A 4 -0.74 1.28 21.50
CA ASP A 4 0.56 0.60 21.24
C ASP A 4 1.12 1.24 19.96
N GLU A 5 1.71 2.42 20.11
CA GLU A 5 2.20 3.22 19.00
C GLU A 5 3.34 2.52 18.24
N ARG A 6 3.49 2.83 16.95
CA ARG A 6 4.62 2.33 16.15
C ARG A 6 5.95 2.75 16.77
N THR A 7 6.96 1.90 16.67
CA THR A 7 8.30 2.12 17.25
C THR A 7 8.90 3.48 16.86
N ALA A 8 8.64 3.98 15.65
CA ALA A 8 9.18 5.24 15.17
C ALA A 8 8.62 6.52 15.83
N VAL A 9 7.50 6.45 16.57
CA VAL A 9 6.85 7.64 17.16
C VAL A 9 6.63 7.55 18.65
N ARG A 10 7.05 6.45 19.28
CA ARG A 10 6.89 6.23 20.71
C ARG A 10 8.12 6.71 21.49
N PRO A 11 7.94 7.12 22.75
CA PRO A 11 9.05 7.57 23.60
C PRO A 11 9.95 6.41 24.09
N ASP A 12 9.43 5.19 24.12
CA ASP A 12 10.07 3.98 24.67
C ASP A 12 10.14 2.85 23.63
N PRO A 13 10.95 2.98 22.56
CA PRO A 13 10.94 2.12 21.37
C PRO A 13 10.92 0.61 21.67
N GLU A 14 11.66 0.19 22.69
CA GLU A 14 11.84 -1.21 23.11
C GLU A 14 10.62 -1.86 23.78
N ASN A 15 9.65 -1.08 24.26
CA ASN A 15 8.60 -1.58 25.16
C ASN A 15 7.30 -1.92 24.43
N ARG A 16 7.35 -2.62 23.29
CA ARG A 16 6.14 -2.90 22.47
C ARG A 16 5.18 -3.78 23.27
N LYS A 17 3.87 -3.59 23.11
CA LYS A 17 2.90 -4.45 23.81
C LYS A 17 2.61 -5.71 23.04
N ASN A 18 2.53 -5.60 21.72
CA ASN A 18 2.24 -6.72 20.85
C ASN A 18 3.26 -6.85 19.72
N TYR A 19 3.60 -8.09 19.41
CA TYR A 19 4.21 -8.44 18.13
C TYR A 19 3.13 -8.65 17.08
N ARG A 20 3.49 -8.50 15.80
CA ARG A 20 2.66 -8.82 14.64
C ARG A 20 3.56 -9.35 13.54
N PHE A 21 3.33 -10.59 13.12
CA PHE A 21 4.02 -11.24 12.02
C PHE A 21 3.02 -11.56 10.92
N GLN A 22 3.51 -11.74 9.70
CA GLN A 22 2.75 -12.41 8.66
C GLN A 22 3.55 -13.58 8.12
N LEU A 23 2.92 -14.75 8.09
CA LEU A 23 3.42 -15.93 7.42
C LEU A 23 2.64 -16.07 6.11
N GLN A 24 3.32 -15.87 4.99
CA GLN A 24 2.75 -15.76 3.65
C GLN A 24 3.55 -16.59 2.65
N GLY A 25 2.97 -16.84 1.49
CA GLY A 25 3.58 -17.59 0.39
C GLY A 25 3.04 -19.01 0.25
N PRO A 26 3.41 -19.73 -0.82
CA PRO A 26 2.81 -21.02 -1.16
C PRO A 26 3.02 -22.10 -0.10
N ASN A 27 4.10 -22.02 0.68
CA ASN A 27 4.41 -22.98 1.74
C ASN A 27 3.95 -22.51 3.13
N ALA A 28 3.22 -21.39 3.25
CA ALA A 28 2.85 -20.82 4.54
C ALA A 28 2.05 -21.79 5.43
N MET A 29 1.13 -22.56 4.85
CA MET A 29 0.34 -23.54 5.60
C MET A 29 1.21 -24.71 6.08
N ALA A 30 2.15 -25.20 5.27
CA ALA A 30 3.06 -26.27 5.65
C ALA A 30 3.97 -25.83 6.82
N VAL A 31 4.52 -24.62 6.76
CA VAL A 31 5.29 -24.05 7.87
C VAL A 31 4.45 -23.92 9.14
N LEU A 32 3.21 -23.45 9.00
CA LEU A 32 2.32 -23.28 10.14
C LEU A 32 1.93 -24.63 10.77
N GLU A 33 1.70 -25.66 9.95
CA GLU A 33 1.42 -27.02 10.40
C GLU A 33 2.54 -27.58 11.26
N VAL A 34 3.79 -27.44 10.81
CA VAL A 34 4.98 -27.86 11.56
C VAL A 34 5.11 -27.05 12.86
N ALA A 35 4.92 -25.73 12.81
CA ALA A 35 5.02 -24.86 13.98
C ALA A 35 3.95 -25.14 15.05
N MET A 36 2.76 -25.58 14.63
CA MET A 36 1.63 -25.92 15.50
C MET A 36 1.64 -27.38 15.96
N GLY A 37 2.32 -28.28 15.24
CA GLY A 37 2.26 -29.73 15.45
C GLY A 37 0.89 -30.33 15.11
N GLN A 38 0.04 -29.61 14.37
CA GLN A 38 -1.31 -30.03 13.96
C GLN A 38 -1.74 -29.25 12.72
N THR A 39 -2.78 -29.73 12.04
CA THR A 39 -3.34 -29.06 10.87
C THR A 39 -3.79 -27.63 11.20
N PRO A 40 -3.33 -26.60 10.46
CA PRO A 40 -3.79 -25.23 10.64
C PRO A 40 -5.29 -25.09 10.42
N PRO A 41 -5.97 -24.16 11.11
CA PRO A 41 -7.40 -23.97 10.90
C PRO A 41 -7.68 -23.53 9.46
N ASP A 42 -8.75 -24.04 8.86
CA ASP A 42 -9.25 -23.57 7.57
C ASP A 42 -10.27 -22.45 7.81
N LEU A 43 -9.81 -21.21 7.67
CA LEU A 43 -10.60 -20.01 7.93
C LEU A 43 -10.92 -19.25 6.64
N LYS A 44 -12.09 -18.64 6.60
CA LYS A 44 -12.43 -17.63 5.59
C LYS A 44 -11.57 -16.37 5.78
N PHE A 45 -11.35 -15.63 4.70
CA PHE A 45 -10.59 -14.38 4.72
C PHE A 45 -11.07 -13.44 5.84
N PHE A 46 -10.14 -12.88 6.61
CA PHE A 46 -10.39 -12.01 7.77
C PHE A 46 -11.11 -12.66 8.97
N HIS A 47 -11.36 -13.97 8.95
CA HIS A 47 -11.76 -14.68 10.17
C HIS A 47 -10.53 -14.95 11.05
N MET A 48 -10.79 -15.09 12.35
CA MET A 48 -9.76 -15.27 13.36
C MET A 48 -9.92 -16.57 14.13
N ALA A 49 -8.80 -17.13 14.56
CA ALA A 49 -8.75 -18.22 15.52
C ALA A 49 -7.65 -17.93 16.57
N ARG A 50 -7.69 -18.70 17.65
CA ARG A 50 -6.55 -18.86 18.56
C ARG A 50 -5.89 -20.17 18.21
N ILE A 51 -4.58 -20.13 18.04
CA ILE A 51 -3.73 -21.29 17.75
C ILE A 51 -2.64 -21.38 18.81
N GLU A 52 -1.92 -22.49 18.85
CA GLU A 52 -0.77 -22.67 19.73
C GLU A 52 0.50 -22.83 18.89
N ILE A 53 1.56 -22.10 19.23
CA ILE A 53 2.90 -22.25 18.64
C ILE A 53 3.89 -22.32 19.80
N ALA A 54 4.65 -23.42 19.89
CA ALA A 54 5.63 -23.64 20.95
C ALA A 54 5.08 -23.39 22.39
N GLY A 55 3.87 -23.87 22.67
CA GLY A 55 3.21 -23.72 23.97
C GLY A 55 2.64 -22.32 24.26
N VAL A 56 2.67 -21.40 23.29
CA VAL A 56 2.14 -20.04 23.41
C VAL A 56 0.84 -19.90 22.62
N GLU A 57 -0.20 -19.32 23.24
CA GLU A 57 -1.42 -18.91 22.54
C GLU A 57 -1.12 -17.74 21.59
N VAL A 58 -1.41 -17.92 20.30
CA VAL A 58 -1.25 -16.91 19.24
C VAL A 58 -2.61 -16.61 18.62
N ARG A 59 -2.92 -15.32 18.44
CA ARG A 59 -4.09 -14.92 17.64
C ARG A 59 -3.70 -14.96 16.17
N ALA A 60 -4.46 -15.72 15.40
CA ALA A 60 -4.25 -15.88 13.97
C ALA A 60 -5.41 -15.24 13.20
N LEU A 61 -5.10 -14.35 12.26
CA LEU A 61 -6.03 -13.73 11.33
C LEU A 61 -5.75 -14.26 9.93
N ARG A 62 -6.73 -14.88 9.28
CA ARG A 62 -6.60 -15.34 7.90
C ARG A 62 -6.36 -14.15 6.97
N HIS A 63 -5.20 -14.13 6.32
CA HIS A 63 -4.74 -13.01 5.48
C HIS A 63 -4.10 -13.50 4.17
N GLY A 64 -3.78 -12.61 3.23
CA GLY A 64 -3.13 -13.03 1.97
C GLY A 64 -2.31 -11.93 1.30
N MET A 65 -1.40 -11.28 2.03
CA MET A 65 -0.75 -10.04 1.56
C MET A 65 0.19 -10.26 0.37
N ALA A 66 0.74 -11.46 0.20
CA ALA A 66 1.66 -11.83 -0.88
C ALA A 66 0.96 -12.60 -2.02
N GLY A 67 -0.34 -12.37 -2.22
CA GLY A 67 -1.11 -13.05 -3.28
C GLY A 67 -1.39 -14.53 -3.02
N GLN A 68 -1.08 -15.04 -1.83
CA GLN A 68 -1.23 -16.44 -1.44
C GLN A 68 -1.89 -16.54 -0.06
N PRO A 69 -2.58 -17.65 0.25
CA PRO A 69 -3.09 -17.93 1.59
C PRO A 69 -2.02 -17.86 2.68
N GLY A 70 -2.30 -17.09 3.73
CA GLY A 70 -1.43 -16.98 4.88
C GLY A 70 -2.18 -16.53 6.14
N TYR A 71 -1.40 -16.22 7.17
CA TYR A 71 -1.90 -15.74 8.45
C TYR A 71 -1.12 -14.52 8.92
N GLU A 72 -1.83 -13.52 9.43
CA GLU A 72 -1.25 -12.57 10.37
C GLU A 72 -1.31 -13.19 11.78
N LEU A 73 -0.18 -13.19 12.48
CA LEU A 73 0.03 -13.83 13.78
C LEU A 73 0.44 -12.76 14.80
N PHE A 74 -0.29 -12.64 15.90
CA PHE A 74 -0.05 -11.58 16.88
C PHE A 74 -0.39 -11.96 18.31
N GLY A 75 0.39 -11.43 19.24
CA GLY A 75 0.33 -11.76 20.66
C GLY A 75 1.14 -10.79 21.52
N PRO A 76 1.23 -11.02 22.83
CA PRO A 76 2.02 -10.21 23.75
C PRO A 76 3.50 -10.19 23.35
N TRP A 77 4.15 -9.03 23.46
CA TRP A 77 5.55 -8.85 23.04
C TRP A 77 6.54 -9.77 23.77
N LYS A 78 6.26 -10.14 25.03
CA LYS A 78 7.06 -11.11 25.79
C LYS A 78 7.23 -12.46 25.08
N ASP A 79 6.31 -12.81 24.18
CA ASP A 79 6.32 -14.08 23.44
C ASP A 79 6.90 -13.93 22.02
N TYR A 80 7.40 -12.73 21.66
CA TYR A 80 7.93 -12.40 20.33
C TYR A 80 8.98 -13.41 19.87
N ASP A 81 10.02 -13.64 20.66
CA ASP A 81 11.14 -14.51 20.27
C ASP A 81 10.74 -15.98 20.23
N THR A 82 9.91 -16.42 21.17
CA THR A 82 9.39 -17.80 21.20
C THR A 82 8.66 -18.14 19.91
N VAL A 83 7.68 -17.30 19.52
CA VAL A 83 6.87 -17.54 18.32
C VAL A 83 7.70 -17.34 17.05
N ARG A 84 8.52 -16.29 17.00
CA ARG A 84 9.39 -16.03 15.83
C ARG A 84 10.35 -17.17 15.57
N ASN A 85 11.04 -17.66 16.60
CA ASN A 85 12.04 -18.71 16.44
C ASN A 85 11.40 -20.04 16.09
N ALA A 86 10.22 -20.36 16.64
CA ALA A 86 9.45 -21.54 16.27
C ALA A 86 9.04 -21.53 14.79
N LEU A 87 8.57 -20.38 14.27
CA LEU A 87 8.25 -20.22 12.85
C LEU A 87 9.47 -20.35 11.95
N ILE A 88 10.61 -19.78 12.34
CA ILE A 88 11.87 -19.88 11.59
C ILE A 88 12.34 -21.33 11.54
N GLU A 89 12.30 -22.04 12.67
CA GLU A 89 12.68 -23.45 12.76
C GLU A 89 11.80 -24.32 11.87
N ALA A 90 10.47 -24.18 12.00
CA ALA A 90 9.49 -24.87 11.17
C ALA A 90 9.66 -24.56 9.68
N GLY A 91 10.17 -23.37 9.35
CA GLY A 91 10.36 -22.91 7.98
C GLY A 91 11.59 -23.46 7.25
N LYS A 92 12.54 -24.09 7.94
CA LYS A 92 13.83 -24.51 7.37
C LYS A 92 13.67 -25.45 6.17
N ASP A 93 12.79 -26.44 6.29
CA ASP A 93 12.56 -27.45 5.26
C ASP A 93 11.55 -26.99 4.18
N HIS A 94 11.03 -25.77 4.32
CA HIS A 94 10.00 -25.19 3.43
C HIS A 94 10.46 -23.93 2.71
N GLY A 95 11.76 -23.59 2.80
CA GLY A 95 12.35 -22.43 2.11
C GLY A 95 11.89 -21.09 2.67
N LEU A 96 11.45 -21.04 3.94
CA LEU A 96 11.06 -19.78 4.58
C LEU A 96 12.24 -18.80 4.61
N THR A 97 11.99 -17.57 4.22
CA THR A 97 12.95 -16.47 4.34
C THR A 97 12.36 -15.32 5.14
N LEU A 98 13.23 -14.58 5.84
CA LEU A 98 12.83 -13.41 6.62
C LEU A 98 12.83 -12.17 5.74
N VAL A 99 11.70 -11.47 5.70
CA VAL A 99 11.54 -10.22 4.94
C VAL A 99 11.96 -9.03 5.81
N GLY A 100 12.94 -8.25 5.34
CA GLY A 100 13.43 -7.04 6.00
C GLY A 100 12.60 -5.79 5.70
N GLY A 101 12.80 -4.72 6.47
CA GLY A 101 12.04 -3.47 6.34
C GLY A 101 12.20 -2.75 4.98
N ARG A 102 13.31 -2.97 4.27
CA ARG A 102 13.55 -2.40 2.93
C ARG A 102 12.61 -2.96 1.87
N THR A 103 12.30 -4.25 1.95
CA THR A 103 11.50 -4.98 0.94
C THR A 103 10.06 -5.14 1.37
N TYR A 104 9.76 -5.14 2.68
CA TYR A 104 8.41 -5.36 3.19
C TYR A 104 7.37 -4.47 2.50
N SER A 105 7.65 -3.18 2.30
CA SER A 105 6.68 -2.24 1.74
C SER A 105 6.41 -2.40 0.23
N SER A 106 7.25 -3.12 -0.52
CA SER A 106 7.07 -3.31 -1.96
C SER A 106 6.01 -4.36 -2.29
N ASN A 107 5.66 -5.27 -1.37
CA ASN A 107 4.65 -6.31 -1.59
C ASN A 107 3.30 -5.75 -2.06
N THR A 108 2.96 -4.54 -1.60
CA THR A 108 1.67 -3.92 -1.86
C THR A 108 1.47 -3.55 -3.33
N LEU A 109 2.56 -3.41 -4.09
CA LEU A 109 2.54 -3.17 -5.53
C LEU A 109 1.94 -4.36 -6.27
N GLU A 110 2.27 -5.58 -5.82
CA GLU A 110 1.76 -6.82 -6.40
C GLU A 110 0.32 -7.08 -5.95
N SER A 111 0.01 -6.82 -4.67
CA SER A 111 -1.31 -7.11 -4.08
C SER A 111 -2.38 -6.04 -4.30
N GLY A 112 -1.99 -4.80 -4.64
CA GLY A 112 -2.90 -3.74 -5.05
C GLY A 112 -3.52 -2.91 -3.92
N TRP A 113 -2.95 -2.97 -2.71
CA TRP A 113 -3.41 -2.13 -1.59
C TRP A 113 -2.69 -0.78 -1.59
N ILE A 114 -3.44 0.31 -1.42
CA ILE A 114 -2.90 1.68 -1.38
C ILE A 114 -2.71 2.07 0.10
N PRO A 115 -1.46 2.26 0.56
CA PRO A 115 -1.17 2.43 1.98
C PRO A 115 -1.25 3.88 2.47
N SER A 116 -1.18 4.87 1.57
CA SER A 116 -0.92 6.26 1.93
C SER A 116 -1.89 7.29 1.35
N PRO A 117 -3.22 7.11 1.41
CA PRO A 117 -4.14 8.20 1.14
C PRO A 117 -3.91 9.34 2.15
N LEU A 118 -3.88 10.58 1.67
CA LEU A 118 -3.81 11.76 2.53
C LEU A 118 -5.06 11.81 3.42
N PRO A 119 -4.94 12.00 4.76
CA PRO A 119 -6.09 12.23 5.62
C PRO A 119 -6.88 13.46 5.15
N ALA A 120 -8.11 13.26 4.68
CA ALA A 120 -8.96 14.31 4.11
C ALA A 120 -9.60 15.19 5.20
N ILE A 121 -8.78 15.84 6.02
CA ILE A 121 -9.21 16.54 7.25
C ILE A 121 -8.79 18.01 7.34
N TYR A 122 -8.06 18.51 6.34
CA TYR A 122 -7.43 19.84 6.41
C TYR A 122 -8.40 21.00 6.12
N THR A 123 -9.56 20.73 5.51
CA THR A 123 -10.57 21.74 5.15
C THR A 123 -11.97 21.41 5.70
N GLY A 124 -12.94 22.28 5.45
CA GLY A 124 -14.34 22.13 5.88
C GLY A 124 -14.60 22.54 7.34
N GLU A 125 -15.69 23.27 7.56
CA GLU A 125 -16.08 23.76 8.90
C GLU A 125 -16.44 22.62 9.86
N ALA A 126 -17.08 21.56 9.35
CA ALA A 126 -17.46 20.40 10.15
C ALA A 126 -16.27 19.70 10.82
N LEU A 127 -15.06 19.82 10.25
CA LEU A 127 -13.83 19.20 10.76
C LEU A 127 -12.96 20.17 11.57
N LYS A 128 -13.37 21.43 11.74
CA LYS A 128 -12.62 22.42 12.54
C LYS A 128 -12.37 21.94 13.98
N PRO A 129 -13.38 21.43 14.73
CA PRO A 129 -13.13 20.94 16.10
C PRO A 129 -12.13 19.78 16.14
N TYR A 130 -12.11 18.92 15.11
CA TYR A 130 -11.15 17.83 15.01
C TYR A 130 -9.73 18.36 14.79
N ARG A 131 -9.56 19.36 13.92
CA ARG A 131 -8.27 20.03 13.71
C ARG A 131 -7.78 20.76 14.96
N GLU A 132 -8.66 21.40 15.72
CA GLU A 132 -8.32 22.07 16.99
C GLU A 132 -7.91 21.08 18.10
N TRP A 133 -8.45 19.86 18.04
CA TRP A 133 -8.08 18.77 18.95
C TRP A 133 -6.72 18.15 18.60
N LEU A 134 -6.37 18.09 17.31
CA LEU A 134 -5.08 17.54 16.86
C LEU A 134 -3.91 18.37 17.39
N LYS A 135 -2.87 17.67 17.88
CA LYS A 135 -1.62 18.31 18.31
C LYS A 135 -0.77 18.70 17.09
N ALA A 136 0.02 19.76 17.22
CA ALA A 136 0.99 20.17 16.20
C ALA A 136 2.04 19.10 15.86
N ASN A 137 2.27 18.12 16.75
CA ASN A 137 3.19 17.01 16.52
C ASN A 137 2.51 15.71 16.05
N SER A 138 1.22 15.77 15.72
CA SER A 138 0.44 14.66 15.16
C SER A 138 1.00 14.19 13.80
N TYR A 139 0.51 13.05 13.31
CA TYR A 139 0.91 12.55 11.99
C TYR A 139 0.46 13.54 10.91
N GLU A 140 -0.78 14.01 11.02
CA GLU A 140 -1.48 14.90 10.10
C GLU A 140 -0.78 16.26 9.99
N ALA A 141 -0.34 16.82 11.13
CA ALA A 141 0.37 18.11 11.17
C ALA A 141 1.80 18.04 10.62
N LYS A 142 2.41 16.85 10.60
CA LYS A 142 3.77 16.61 10.09
C LYS A 142 3.79 15.88 8.74
N ALA A 143 2.62 15.65 8.15
CA ALA A 143 2.49 14.93 6.89
C ALA A 143 3.26 15.64 5.79
N SER A 144 3.87 14.86 4.90
CA SER A 144 4.53 15.37 3.70
C SER A 144 3.88 14.77 2.46
N ILE A 145 3.54 15.64 1.52
CA ILE A 145 3.12 15.25 0.17
C ILE A 145 4.32 15.43 -0.76
N GLY A 146 4.55 14.50 -1.67
CA GLY A 146 5.61 14.61 -2.67
C GLY A 146 5.20 13.96 -3.97
N GLY A 147 5.74 14.43 -5.08
CA GLY A 147 5.34 13.99 -6.42
C GLY A 147 5.02 15.12 -7.37
N SER A 148 4.72 14.76 -8.60
CA SER A 148 4.44 15.69 -9.69
C SER A 148 3.02 16.26 -9.69
N PHE A 149 2.07 15.68 -8.96
CA PHE A 149 0.69 16.16 -8.94
C PHE A 149 0.54 17.38 -8.04
N VAL A 150 0.18 18.53 -8.63
CA VAL A 150 0.01 19.80 -7.91
C VAL A 150 -1.37 20.38 -8.25
N PRO A 151 -2.42 20.07 -7.46
CA PRO A 151 -3.73 20.70 -7.58
C PRO A 151 -3.72 22.11 -6.98
N ASP A 152 -4.73 22.91 -7.35
CA ASP A 152 -4.89 24.30 -6.88
C ASP A 152 -5.13 24.42 -5.37
N SER A 153 -5.65 23.36 -4.74
CA SER A 153 -5.93 23.31 -3.30
C SER A 153 -5.63 21.93 -2.72
N VAL A 154 -5.53 21.86 -1.38
CA VAL A 154 -5.30 20.59 -0.66
C VAL A 154 -6.40 19.55 -0.92
N GLU A 155 -7.62 19.98 -1.26
CA GLU A 155 -8.75 19.09 -1.52
C GLU A 155 -8.54 18.25 -2.77
N GLY A 156 -7.74 18.72 -3.73
CA GLY A 156 -7.39 17.94 -4.92
C GLY A 156 -6.60 16.65 -4.62
N TYR A 157 -5.98 16.55 -3.45
CA TYR A 157 -5.29 15.33 -2.99
C TYR A 157 -6.23 14.33 -2.30
N TYR A 158 -7.48 14.71 -2.00
CA TYR A 158 -8.39 13.85 -1.27
C TYR A 158 -8.91 12.73 -2.16
N LEU A 159 -9.09 11.57 -1.53
CA LEU A 159 -9.52 10.34 -2.18
C LEU A 159 -10.77 9.81 -1.50
N THR A 160 -11.60 9.17 -2.29
CA THR A 160 -12.89 8.61 -1.90
C THR A 160 -12.77 7.10 -1.74
N PRO A 161 -13.77 6.42 -1.13
CA PRO A 161 -13.78 4.97 -1.09
C PRO A 161 -13.69 4.32 -2.48
N TRP A 162 -14.28 4.90 -3.52
CA TRP A 162 -14.22 4.33 -4.87
C TRP A 162 -12.84 4.47 -5.50
N ASP A 163 -12.17 5.60 -5.31
CA ASP A 163 -10.77 5.79 -5.76
C ASP A 163 -9.87 4.66 -5.22
N LEU A 164 -10.05 4.29 -3.95
CA LEU A 164 -9.21 3.31 -3.26
C LEU A 164 -9.59 1.84 -3.52
N GLY A 165 -10.69 1.60 -4.26
CA GLY A 165 -11.27 0.27 -4.45
C GLY A 165 -12.04 -0.26 -3.23
N TYR A 166 -12.47 0.63 -2.34
CA TYR A 166 -13.27 0.35 -1.15
C TYR A 166 -14.78 0.52 -1.38
N GLY A 167 -15.21 0.87 -2.60
CA GLY A 167 -16.63 0.99 -2.97
C GLY A 167 -17.50 -0.20 -2.49
N PRO A 168 -17.10 -1.47 -2.68
CA PRO A 168 -17.87 -2.63 -2.19
C PRO A 168 -18.07 -2.70 -0.67
N PHE A 169 -17.23 -2.00 0.11
CA PHE A 169 -17.32 -1.91 1.57
C PHE A 169 -18.35 -0.88 2.03
N VAL A 170 -18.77 0.04 1.16
CA VAL A 170 -19.80 1.03 1.50
C VAL A 170 -21.14 0.30 1.60
N LYS A 171 -21.73 0.30 2.80
CA LYS A 171 -23.05 -0.27 3.09
C LYS A 171 -23.93 0.79 3.73
N PHE A 172 -25.03 1.12 3.07
CA PHE A 172 -26.02 2.12 3.52
C PHE A 172 -27.09 1.51 4.45
N ASP A 173 -26.71 0.48 5.20
CA ASP A 173 -27.57 -0.28 6.12
C ASP A 173 -27.48 0.17 7.58
N HIS A 174 -26.67 1.20 7.87
CA HIS A 174 -26.51 1.81 9.19
C HIS A 174 -26.09 3.29 9.07
N ASP A 175 -26.19 4.04 10.16
CA ASP A 175 -25.75 5.44 10.22
C ASP A 175 -24.23 5.53 10.43
N PHE A 176 -23.56 6.40 9.68
CA PHE A 176 -22.13 6.69 9.83
C PHE A 176 -21.78 8.10 9.33
N ILE A 177 -20.66 8.64 9.82
CA ILE A 177 -20.15 9.96 9.42
C ILE A 177 -19.84 9.96 7.92
N GLY A 178 -20.41 10.91 7.18
CA GLY A 178 -20.20 11.05 5.75
C GLY A 178 -21.14 10.21 4.88
N ARG A 179 -22.11 9.48 5.46
CA ARG A 179 -23.10 8.68 4.73
C ARG A 179 -23.77 9.44 3.59
N GLU A 180 -24.39 10.59 3.88
CA GLU A 180 -25.10 11.39 2.86
C GLU A 180 -24.17 11.86 1.73
N ALA A 181 -22.90 12.12 2.03
CA ALA A 181 -21.92 12.48 1.01
C ALA A 181 -21.63 11.29 0.09
N LEU A 182 -21.47 10.09 0.64
CA LEU A 182 -21.30 8.88 -0.15
C LEU A 182 -22.56 8.50 -0.94
N GLU A 183 -23.76 8.72 -0.40
CA GLU A 183 -25.02 8.52 -1.13
C GLU A 183 -25.11 9.43 -2.36
N ARG A 184 -24.68 10.70 -2.26
CA ARG A 184 -24.62 11.61 -3.41
C ARG A 184 -23.57 11.22 -4.46
N MET A 185 -22.49 10.57 -4.03
CA MET A 185 -21.44 10.08 -4.92
C MET A 185 -21.80 8.75 -5.58
N ALA A 186 -22.68 7.97 -4.96
CA ALA A 186 -23.17 6.72 -5.51
C ALA A 186 -23.89 6.99 -6.85
N GLY A 187 -23.29 6.52 -7.95
CA GLY A 187 -23.81 6.70 -9.31
C GLY A 187 -23.12 7.80 -10.14
N VAL A 188 -22.23 8.59 -9.54
CA VAL A 188 -21.34 9.50 -10.29
C VAL A 188 -20.14 8.70 -10.81
N PRO A 189 -19.63 8.97 -12.04
CA PRO A 189 -18.39 8.35 -12.52
C PRO A 189 -17.24 8.53 -11.52
N GLN A 190 -16.59 7.42 -11.16
CA GLN A 190 -15.49 7.39 -10.21
C GLN A 190 -14.19 7.07 -10.96
N ARG A 191 -13.06 7.55 -10.45
CA ARG A 191 -11.77 6.98 -10.88
C ARG A 191 -11.71 5.52 -10.46
N LYS A 192 -10.96 4.74 -11.22
CA LYS A 192 -10.73 3.32 -10.96
C LYS A 192 -9.28 3.12 -10.53
N LYS A 193 -9.10 2.31 -9.49
CA LYS A 193 -7.79 1.84 -9.07
C LYS A 193 -7.22 0.89 -10.11
N VAL A 194 -5.96 1.10 -10.47
CA VAL A 194 -5.19 0.30 -11.43
C VAL A 194 -3.76 0.13 -10.95
N THR A 195 -3.04 -0.82 -11.55
CA THR A 195 -1.58 -0.83 -11.50
C THR A 195 -1.06 -0.27 -12.82
N LEU A 196 0.00 0.53 -12.79
CA LEU A 196 0.72 0.98 -13.98
C LEU A 196 2.07 0.25 -14.03
N ALA A 197 2.31 -0.51 -15.11
CA ALA A 197 3.61 -1.10 -15.39
C ALA A 197 4.44 -0.11 -16.19
N LEU A 198 5.55 0.37 -15.63
CA LEU A 198 6.37 1.41 -16.25
C LEU A 198 7.28 0.81 -17.33
N ASP A 199 7.49 1.57 -18.40
CA ASP A 199 8.40 1.21 -19.50
C ASP A 199 9.84 1.11 -18.99
N ASN A 200 10.45 -0.05 -19.23
CA ASN A 200 11.80 -0.34 -18.75
C ASN A 200 12.86 0.59 -19.35
N ALA A 201 12.73 1.02 -20.62
CA ALA A 201 13.71 1.91 -21.24
C ALA A 201 13.64 3.31 -20.61
N ASP A 202 12.43 3.81 -20.32
CA ASP A 202 12.24 5.07 -19.62
C ASP A 202 12.72 5.00 -18.15
N VAL A 203 12.45 3.90 -17.44
CA VAL A 203 12.99 3.68 -16.09
C VAL A 203 14.52 3.68 -16.12
N MET A 204 15.15 3.00 -17.08
CA MET A 204 16.60 3.00 -17.24
C MET A 204 17.17 4.37 -17.63
N ARG A 205 16.42 5.17 -18.40
CA ARG A 205 16.78 6.57 -18.68
C ARG A 205 16.76 7.42 -17.41
N VAL A 206 15.74 7.27 -16.56
CA VAL A 206 15.69 7.92 -15.24
C VAL A 206 16.88 7.51 -14.38
N MET A 207 17.18 6.21 -14.28
CA MET A 207 18.28 5.71 -13.46
C MET A 207 19.65 6.19 -13.96
N SER A 208 19.91 6.07 -15.27
CA SER A 208 21.20 6.46 -15.85
C SER A 208 21.48 7.96 -15.74
N SER A 209 20.43 8.79 -15.65
CA SER A 209 20.57 10.24 -15.42
C SER A 209 21.26 10.61 -14.08
N ALA A 210 21.29 9.69 -13.10
CA ALA A 210 22.03 9.89 -11.86
C ALA A 210 23.56 9.69 -12.01
N LEU A 211 24.02 9.12 -13.13
CA LEU A 211 25.42 8.77 -13.41
C LEU A 211 26.09 9.74 -14.40
N GLN A 212 25.50 10.91 -14.62
CA GLN A 212 26.03 11.95 -15.51
C GLN A 212 26.16 13.29 -14.78
N LYS A 213 26.89 14.22 -15.40
CA LYS A 213 26.94 15.63 -14.96
C LYS A 213 25.83 16.40 -15.66
N GLY A 214 25.15 17.29 -14.93
CA GLY A 214 24.09 18.14 -15.48
C GLY A 214 22.71 17.83 -14.88
N GLU A 215 21.67 18.03 -15.69
CA GLU A 215 20.29 17.72 -15.28
C GLU A 215 20.11 16.20 -15.08
N ARG A 216 19.32 15.88 -14.04
CA ARG A 216 19.01 14.50 -13.66
C ARG A 216 17.51 14.38 -13.36
N ALA A 217 16.94 13.22 -13.61
CA ALA A 217 15.61 12.90 -13.12
C ALA A 217 15.62 12.72 -11.60
N LYS A 218 14.42 12.68 -11.00
CA LYS A 218 14.28 12.32 -9.57
C LYS A 218 14.82 10.91 -9.34
N TYR A 219 15.58 10.74 -8.27
CA TYR A 219 16.14 9.46 -7.86
C TYR A 219 15.04 8.44 -7.62
N MET A 220 15.19 7.27 -8.25
CA MET A 220 14.29 6.13 -8.16
C MET A 220 14.98 5.01 -7.37
N GLU A 221 14.60 4.85 -6.10
CA GLU A 221 15.16 3.86 -5.18
C GLU A 221 14.49 2.48 -5.34
N PHE A 222 15.21 1.41 -4.96
CA PHE A 222 14.74 0.04 -5.03
C PHE A 222 14.68 -0.62 -3.63
N PRO A 223 13.65 -1.46 -3.37
CA PRO A 223 12.50 -1.74 -4.22
C PRO A 223 11.35 -0.74 -4.02
N SER A 224 11.50 0.28 -3.16
CA SER A 224 10.50 1.32 -2.96
C SER A 224 11.07 2.68 -3.35
N ALA A 225 10.45 3.32 -4.33
CA ALA A 225 10.83 4.65 -4.79
C ALA A 225 10.05 5.77 -4.07
N VAL A 226 9.29 5.44 -3.02
CA VAL A 226 8.53 6.41 -2.21
C VAL A 226 9.49 7.32 -1.42
N TYR A 227 9.29 8.63 -1.52
CA TYR A 227 10.15 9.63 -0.86
C TYR A 227 9.36 10.66 -0.02
N SER A 228 8.07 10.44 0.22
CA SER A 228 7.23 11.25 1.10
C SER A 228 6.27 10.36 1.90
N MET A 229 5.59 10.92 2.90
CA MET A 229 4.54 10.19 3.62
C MET A 229 3.32 9.91 2.73
N HIS A 230 3.06 10.80 1.78
CA HIS A 230 2.00 10.74 0.80
C HIS A 230 2.59 11.04 -0.59
N PRO A 231 3.06 10.02 -1.34
CA PRO A 231 3.49 10.21 -2.73
C PRO A 231 2.26 10.38 -3.64
N TYR A 232 2.29 11.38 -4.51
CA TYR A 232 1.20 11.80 -5.40
C TYR A 232 1.80 12.28 -6.72
N ASP A 233 1.93 11.38 -7.69
CA ASP A 233 2.44 11.68 -9.03
C ASP A 233 1.29 11.73 -10.05
N ALA A 234 1.32 12.72 -10.94
CA ALA A 234 0.33 12.88 -11.99
C ALA A 234 0.44 11.73 -13.01
N VAL A 235 -0.71 11.16 -13.36
CA VAL A 235 -0.86 10.25 -14.51
C VAL A 235 -1.46 11.06 -15.65
N LEU A 236 -0.79 11.04 -16.79
CA LEU A 236 -1.12 11.85 -17.95
C LEU A 236 -1.61 10.99 -19.12
N LYS A 237 -2.52 11.55 -19.91
CA LYS A 237 -2.85 11.11 -21.26
C LYS A 237 -2.86 12.33 -22.17
N ASP A 238 -2.08 12.30 -23.24
CA ASP A 238 -1.97 13.39 -24.22
C ASP A 238 -1.70 14.76 -23.57
N GLY A 239 -0.81 14.78 -22.56
CA GLY A 239 -0.44 15.99 -21.79
C GLY A 239 -1.47 16.44 -20.74
N ARG A 240 -2.65 15.81 -20.67
CA ARG A 240 -3.68 16.09 -19.66
C ARG A 240 -3.55 15.15 -18.47
N THR A 241 -3.64 15.66 -17.26
CA THR A 241 -3.76 14.82 -16.05
C THR A 241 -5.11 14.10 -16.04
N ILE A 242 -5.06 12.76 -15.99
CA ILE A 242 -6.22 11.86 -15.97
C ILE A 242 -6.30 11.04 -14.69
N GLY A 243 -5.30 11.13 -13.83
CA GLY A 243 -5.24 10.34 -12.62
C GLY A 243 -4.07 10.70 -11.72
N VAL A 244 -3.93 9.93 -10.64
CA VAL A 244 -2.87 10.10 -9.67
C VAL A 244 -2.32 8.75 -9.19
N SER A 245 -1.00 8.66 -9.15
CA SER A 245 -0.21 7.55 -8.66
C SER A 245 0.17 7.80 -7.21
N THR A 246 0.04 6.78 -6.35
CA THR A 246 0.21 6.92 -4.90
C THR A 246 1.11 5.89 -4.24
N TRP A 247 1.73 4.99 -5.00
CA TRP A 247 2.74 4.07 -4.45
C TRP A 247 3.56 3.45 -5.56
N ILE A 248 4.86 3.76 -5.61
CA ILE A 248 5.77 3.34 -6.68
C ILE A 248 6.93 2.49 -6.14
N GLY A 249 7.29 1.45 -6.87
CA GLY A 249 8.46 0.64 -6.57
C GLY A 249 8.63 -0.55 -7.53
N TYR A 250 9.65 -1.34 -7.28
CA TYR A 250 10.05 -2.45 -8.13
C TYR A 250 9.54 -3.78 -7.58
N SER A 251 8.90 -4.57 -8.43
CA SER A 251 8.65 -5.99 -8.16
C SER A 251 9.79 -6.81 -8.74
N ALA A 252 10.52 -7.52 -7.87
CA ALA A 252 11.54 -8.48 -8.30
C ALA A 252 10.94 -9.76 -8.91
N ASN A 253 9.70 -10.11 -8.51
CA ASN A 253 8.98 -11.25 -9.05
C ASN A 253 8.59 -11.01 -10.51
N GLU A 254 8.17 -9.79 -10.83
CA GLU A 254 7.66 -9.41 -12.15
C GLU A 254 8.72 -8.72 -13.02
N GLY A 255 9.88 -8.38 -12.46
CA GLY A 255 10.97 -7.73 -13.19
C GLY A 255 10.63 -6.33 -13.69
N THR A 256 9.70 -5.62 -13.05
CA THR A 256 9.16 -4.34 -13.53
C THR A 256 8.95 -3.33 -12.40
N MET A 257 9.10 -2.04 -12.73
CA MET A 257 8.72 -0.93 -11.87
C MET A 257 7.21 -0.71 -12.00
N LEU A 258 6.51 -0.81 -10.88
CA LEU A 258 5.07 -0.69 -10.79
C LEU A 258 4.71 0.58 -10.02
N THR A 259 3.55 1.16 -10.33
CA THR A 259 2.88 2.07 -9.42
C THR A 259 1.39 1.79 -9.28
N LEU A 260 0.84 2.02 -8.09
CA LEU A 260 -0.61 1.99 -7.86
C LEU A 260 -1.20 3.37 -8.12
N ALA A 261 -2.21 3.42 -8.99
CA ALA A 261 -2.82 4.67 -9.42
C ALA A 261 -4.34 4.60 -9.44
N MET A 262 -4.95 5.78 -9.47
CA MET A 262 -6.38 5.96 -9.68
C MET A 262 -6.55 6.87 -10.89
N VAL A 263 -7.15 6.31 -11.94
CA VAL A 263 -7.33 6.98 -13.23
C VAL A 263 -8.80 7.13 -13.55
N GLU A 264 -9.16 8.15 -14.32
CA GLU A 264 -10.49 8.31 -14.91
C GLU A 264 -10.97 7.00 -15.55
N ALA A 265 -12.27 6.69 -15.41
CA ALA A 265 -12.83 5.38 -15.76
C ALA A 265 -12.59 4.97 -17.23
N ASP A 266 -12.54 5.95 -18.13
CA ASP A 266 -12.33 5.77 -19.58
C ASP A 266 -10.90 5.36 -19.94
N PHE A 267 -9.94 5.54 -19.02
CA PHE A 267 -8.53 5.19 -19.20
C PHE A 267 -8.09 4.02 -18.31
N ALA A 268 -9.03 3.36 -17.63
CA ALA A 268 -8.73 2.31 -16.67
C ALA A 268 -8.64 0.91 -17.28
N GLU A 269 -8.91 0.76 -18.57
CA GLU A 269 -8.89 -0.54 -19.24
C GLU A 269 -7.45 -1.06 -19.35
N PRO A 270 -7.18 -2.31 -18.93
CA PRO A 270 -5.86 -2.91 -19.11
C PRO A 270 -5.36 -2.85 -20.56
N GLY A 271 -4.09 -2.52 -20.75
CA GLY A 271 -3.48 -2.28 -22.06
C GLY A 271 -3.52 -0.81 -22.50
N THR A 272 -4.25 0.07 -21.82
CA THR A 272 -4.24 1.50 -22.12
C THR A 272 -2.86 2.10 -21.84
N GLU A 273 -2.29 2.78 -22.84
CA GLU A 273 -1.04 3.53 -22.69
C GLU A 273 -1.30 4.89 -22.02
N VAL A 274 -0.53 5.18 -20.97
CA VAL A 274 -0.52 6.44 -20.23
C VAL A 274 0.93 6.85 -19.91
N THR A 275 1.10 8.02 -19.32
CA THR A 275 2.42 8.51 -18.88
C THR A 275 2.39 8.81 -17.39
N LEU A 276 3.38 8.35 -16.64
CA LEU A 276 3.64 8.83 -15.29
C LEU A 276 4.59 10.02 -15.36
N LEU A 277 4.21 11.16 -14.79
CA LEU A 277 5.12 12.29 -14.63
C LEU A 277 5.93 12.08 -13.34
N TRP A 278 7.23 11.81 -13.48
CA TRP A 278 8.11 11.48 -12.36
C TRP A 278 8.94 12.68 -11.91
N GLY A 279 8.94 12.93 -10.60
CA GLY A 279 9.64 14.06 -9.99
C GLY A 279 8.76 15.29 -9.80
N GLU A 280 9.18 16.18 -8.92
CA GLU A 280 8.47 17.38 -8.53
C GLU A 280 8.84 18.57 -9.44
N PRO A 281 7.93 19.55 -9.60
CA PRO A 281 8.18 20.74 -10.40
C PRO A 281 9.27 21.64 -9.78
N ASP A 282 9.69 22.67 -10.53
CA ASP A 282 10.61 23.74 -10.09
C ASP A 282 11.95 23.22 -9.53
N GLY A 283 12.33 22.05 -10.00
CA GLY A 283 13.54 21.30 -9.69
C GLY A 283 13.58 20.63 -8.32
N GLY A 284 12.41 20.41 -7.70
CA GLY A 284 12.30 19.74 -6.42
C GLY A 284 11.90 20.67 -5.28
N THR A 285 10.96 20.23 -4.44
CA THR A 285 10.59 20.94 -3.22
C THR A 285 11.69 20.88 -2.16
N ARG A 286 11.46 21.55 -1.02
CA ARG A 286 12.42 21.62 0.11
C ARG A 286 12.42 20.38 1.01
N LYS A 287 11.77 19.28 0.62
CA LYS A 287 11.73 18.06 1.44
C LYS A 287 13.15 17.47 1.56
N PRO A 288 13.58 16.99 2.74
CA PRO A 288 14.93 16.43 2.92
C PRO A 288 15.25 15.22 2.04
N THR A 289 14.22 14.52 1.57
CA THR A 289 14.29 13.35 0.69
C THR A 289 14.34 13.70 -0.80
N VAL A 290 14.32 14.99 -1.14
CA VAL A 290 14.27 15.49 -2.52
C VAL A 290 15.57 16.22 -2.85
N GLU A 291 16.36 15.59 -3.71
CA GLU A 291 17.49 16.23 -4.37
C GLU A 291 17.03 17.08 -5.56
N ARG A 292 17.91 17.95 -6.07
CA ARG A 292 17.59 18.75 -7.28
C ARG A 292 17.51 17.84 -8.51
N HIS A 293 16.45 18.00 -9.28
CA HIS A 293 16.16 17.18 -10.46
C HIS A 293 15.32 17.94 -11.49
N VAL A 294 14.98 17.30 -12.60
CA VAL A 294 13.98 17.75 -13.57
C VAL A 294 12.86 16.71 -13.66
N GLN A 295 11.64 17.14 -13.96
CA GLN A 295 10.54 16.20 -14.18
C GLN A 295 10.80 15.37 -15.43
N THR A 296 10.39 14.10 -15.40
CA THR A 296 10.60 13.17 -16.51
C THR A 296 9.36 12.35 -16.73
N GLU A 297 8.87 12.33 -17.97
CA GLU A 297 7.79 11.46 -18.39
C GLU A 297 8.29 10.02 -18.56
N ILE A 298 7.54 9.08 -17.98
CA ILE A 298 7.78 7.64 -18.07
C ILE A 298 6.52 7.00 -18.66
N LYS A 299 6.63 6.36 -19.82
CA LYS A 299 5.50 5.62 -20.39
C LYS A 299 5.08 4.49 -19.45
N ALA A 300 3.79 4.19 -19.42
CA ALA A 300 3.25 3.12 -18.60
C ALA A 300 2.04 2.45 -19.24
N ILE A 301 1.85 1.18 -18.92
CA ILE A 301 0.69 0.39 -19.34
C ILE A 301 -0.24 0.19 -18.15
N VAL A 302 -1.49 0.63 -18.30
CA VAL A 302 -2.57 0.33 -17.36
C VAL A 302 -2.74 -1.19 -17.29
N SER A 303 -2.74 -1.73 -16.08
CA SER A 303 -2.74 -3.15 -15.78
C SER A 303 -3.73 -3.45 -14.67
N SER A 304 -4.10 -4.72 -14.53
CA SER A 304 -5.02 -5.16 -13.48
C SER A 304 -4.46 -4.89 -12.09
N VAL A 305 -5.37 -4.70 -11.13
CA VAL A 305 -5.07 -4.67 -9.70
C VAL A 305 -5.86 -5.79 -9.02
N PRO A 306 -5.21 -6.82 -8.42
CA PRO A 306 -3.76 -7.04 -8.30
C PRO A 306 -3.02 -7.25 -9.62
N TYR A 307 -1.72 -6.92 -9.64
CA TYR A 307 -0.85 -7.11 -10.81
C TYR A 307 -0.35 -8.55 -10.96
N SER A 308 -0.07 -9.22 -9.85
CA SER A 308 0.37 -10.61 -9.86
C SER A 308 -0.76 -11.55 -10.27
N GLU A 309 -0.52 -12.44 -11.24
CA GLU A 309 -1.44 -13.53 -11.64
C GLU A 309 -1.84 -14.39 -10.44
N VAL A 310 -0.85 -14.78 -9.65
CA VAL A 310 -1.03 -15.58 -8.45
C VAL A 310 -1.97 -14.93 -7.45
N ALA A 311 -1.83 -13.62 -7.25
CA ALA A 311 -2.74 -12.85 -6.40
C ALA A 311 -4.14 -12.78 -7.00
N ARG A 312 -4.28 -12.63 -8.31
CA ARG A 312 -5.59 -12.63 -8.98
C ARG A 312 -6.30 -13.95 -8.78
N ASP A 313 -5.66 -15.08 -9.06
CA ASP A 313 -6.29 -16.40 -8.96
C ASP A 313 -6.68 -16.73 -7.51
N SER A 314 -5.77 -16.48 -6.57
CA SER A 314 -6.01 -16.74 -5.14
C SER A 314 -7.08 -15.82 -4.53
N TYR A 315 -7.23 -14.58 -5.03
CA TYR A 315 -8.31 -13.69 -4.63
C TYR A 315 -9.60 -13.88 -5.43
N ALA A 316 -9.54 -14.47 -6.63
CA ALA A 316 -10.69 -14.74 -7.49
C ALA A 316 -11.57 -15.87 -6.94
N GLU A 317 -11.00 -16.79 -6.16
CA GLU A 317 -11.76 -17.72 -5.32
C GLU A 317 -12.31 -17.05 -4.04
N GLY A 318 -11.96 -15.78 -3.78
CA GLY A 318 -12.34 -14.98 -2.62
C GLY A 318 -13.43 -13.94 -2.90
N TRP A 319 -13.84 -13.24 -1.83
CA TRP A 319 -14.98 -12.31 -1.79
C TRP A 319 -14.89 -11.09 -2.73
N ARG A 320 -13.72 -10.81 -3.35
CA ARG A 320 -13.49 -9.63 -4.20
C ARG A 320 -14.07 -9.75 -5.61
N THR A 321 -14.31 -10.97 -6.09
CA THR A 321 -14.79 -11.28 -7.47
C THR A 321 -16.20 -11.81 -7.53
N LYS A 322 -16.83 -12.17 -6.40
CA LYS A 322 -18.27 -12.42 -6.37
C LYS A 322 -19.00 -11.08 -6.51
N GLN A 323 -19.10 -10.60 -7.74
CA GLN A 323 -20.20 -9.72 -8.13
C GLN A 323 -21.49 -10.44 -7.73
N THR A 324 -22.17 -9.94 -6.71
CA THR A 324 -23.56 -10.26 -6.49
C THR A 324 -24.31 -9.85 -7.75
N ALA A 325 -24.87 -10.86 -8.43
CA ALA A 325 -25.91 -10.68 -9.44
C ALA A 325 -27.09 -9.88 -8.87
#